data_AF-A0A6V6Z715-F1
#
_entry.id   AF-A0A6V6Z715-F1
#
_cell.length_a   1.000
_cell.length_b   1.000
_cell.length_c   1.000
_cell.angle_alpha   90.00
_cell.angle_beta   90.00
_cell.angle_gamma   90.00
#
_symmetry.space_group_name_H-M   'P 1'
#
loop_
_entity.id
_entity.type
_entity.pdbx_description
1 polymer ?
#
loop_
_entity_poly.entity_id
_entity_poly.type
_entity_poly.pdbx_seq_one_letter_code
_entity_poly.pdbx_strand_id
1 'polypeptide(L)'
;MLTNTKIPVSYLFKKVKYEILFVLIIGLLVHYLTTQFENIIPIMPIAIPAFIGTAISVILSFKLNQSYDRWWEARKICGSIVNDSRSFVLQLQSFVAKENQTEIREMAFRHIAWCYSLGLGLLGLDPVENLENFITGEDMQEIEKQSNKPLALL
;
A
#
# COMPACT_ATOMS: atom_id res chain seq x y z
N MET A 1 2.16 15.80 -0.21
CA MET A 1 1.22 15.50 -1.32
C MET A 1 2.01 14.79 -2.41
N LEU A 2 1.79 13.48 -2.59
CA LEU A 2 2.58 12.59 -3.47
C LEU A 2 2.52 12.93 -4.98
N THR A 3 1.79 13.97 -5.37
CA THR A 3 1.57 14.36 -6.78
C THR A 3 2.64 15.31 -7.33
N ASN A 4 3.61 15.75 -6.51
CA ASN A 4 4.60 16.75 -6.95
C ASN A 4 5.99 16.16 -7.28
N THR A 5 6.17 14.85 -7.12
CA THR A 5 7.42 14.18 -7.48
C THR A 5 7.35 13.73 -8.94
N LYS A 6 8.05 14.44 -9.83
CA LYS A 6 8.29 13.98 -11.20
C LYS A 6 9.15 12.71 -11.11
N ILE A 7 8.55 11.55 -11.34
CA ILE A 7 9.29 10.28 -11.36
C ILE A 7 10.25 10.35 -12.56
N PRO A 8 11.58 10.27 -12.36
CA PRO A 8 12.51 10.37 -13.47
C PRO A 8 12.35 9.12 -14.35
N VAL A 9 12.35 9.32 -15.66
CA VAL A 9 12.22 8.23 -16.65
C VAL A 9 13.27 7.13 -16.42
N SER A 10 14.46 7.52 -15.95
CA SER A 10 15.54 6.60 -15.57
C SER A 10 15.16 5.61 -14.46
N TYR A 11 14.23 5.95 -13.56
CA TYR A 11 13.73 5.03 -12.53
C TYR A 11 12.92 3.89 -13.15
N LEU A 12 12.05 4.20 -14.12
CA LEU A 12 11.27 3.19 -14.84
C LEU A 12 12.20 2.24 -15.58
N PHE A 13 13.16 2.77 -16.34
CA PHE A 13 14.14 1.96 -17.06
C PHE A 13 14.99 1.09 -16.13
N LYS A 14 15.43 1.61 -14.97
CA LYS A 14 16.16 0.81 -13.98
C LYS A 14 15.36 -0.38 -13.47
N LYS A 15 14.03 -0.25 -13.37
CA LYS A 15 13.14 -1.30 -12.89
C LYS A 15 12.91 -2.42 -13.90
N VAL A 16 12.90 -2.10 -15.21
CA VAL A 16 12.59 -3.07 -16.28
C VAL A 16 13.78 -3.42 -17.20
N LYS A 17 15.00 -3.04 -16.82
CA LYS A 17 16.19 -3.18 -17.69
C LYS A 17 16.50 -4.62 -18.08
N TYR A 18 16.27 -5.57 -17.18
CA TYR A 18 16.57 -6.99 -17.43
C TYR A 18 15.52 -7.61 -18.36
N GLU A 19 14.26 -7.21 -18.20
CA GLU A 19 13.13 -7.62 -19.02
C GLU A 19 13.29 -7.09 -20.45
N ILE A 20 13.66 -5.81 -20.60
CA ILE A 20 13.95 -5.22 -21.92
C ILE A 20 15.12 -5.96 -22.59
N LEU A 21 16.22 -6.19 -21.86
CA LEU A 21 17.38 -6.90 -22.40
C LEU A 21 17.02 -8.33 -22.82
N PHE A 22 16.25 -9.04 -22.01
CA PHE A 22 15.79 -10.39 -22.30
C PHE A 22 14.91 -10.46 -23.56
N VAL A 23 13.92 -9.56 -23.68
CA VAL A 23 13.06 -9.46 -24.87
C VAL A 23 13.89 -9.11 -26.10
N LEU A 24 14.89 -8.24 -25.98
CA LEU A 24 15.78 -7.88 -27.07
C LEU A 24 16.65 -9.06 -27.54
N ILE A 25 17.25 -9.81 -26.60
CA ILE A 25 18.06 -11.00 -26.93
C ILE A 25 17.20 -12.05 -27.63
N ILE A 26 16.01 -12.35 -27.09
CA ILE A 26 15.09 -13.32 -27.71
C ILE A 26 14.65 -12.84 -29.09
N GLY A 27 14.28 -11.57 -29.23
CA GLY A 27 13.88 -11.00 -30.51
C GLY A 27 14.96 -11.12 -31.58
N LEU A 28 16.21 -10.80 -31.23
CA LEU A 28 17.36 -10.95 -32.13
C LEU A 28 17.64 -12.42 -32.47
N LEU A 29 17.56 -13.32 -31.49
CA LEU A 29 17.76 -14.75 -31.69
C LEU A 29 16.70 -15.33 -32.63
N VAL A 30 15.42 -15.02 -32.40
CA VAL A 30 14.31 -15.48 -33.24
C VAL A 30 14.45 -14.91 -34.66
N HIS A 31 14.80 -13.64 -34.80
CA HIS A 31 15.05 -13.02 -36.11
C HIS A 31 16.21 -13.69 -36.85
N TYR A 32 17.32 -13.95 -36.17
CA TYR A 32 18.48 -14.64 -36.73
C TYR A 32 18.14 -16.07 -37.17
N LEU A 33 17.42 -16.85 -36.35
CA LEU A 33 16.99 -18.19 -36.72
C LEU A 33 16.02 -18.17 -37.92
N THR A 34 15.10 -17.20 -37.95
CA THR A 34 14.12 -17.10 -39.03
C THR A 34 14.82 -16.83 -40.37
N THR A 35 15.82 -15.95 -40.40
CA THR A 35 16.59 -15.63 -41.62
C THR A 35 17.53 -16.75 -42.08
N GLN A 36 18.09 -17.55 -41.16
CA GLN A 36 18.95 -18.69 -41.53
C GLN A 36 18.16 -19.91 -42.02
N PHE A 37 16.95 -20.12 -41.49
CA PHE A 37 16.12 -21.30 -41.77
C PHE A 37 14.83 -20.95 -42.54
N GLU A 38 14.84 -19.88 -43.35
CA GLU A 38 13.66 -19.40 -44.12
C GLU A 38 12.98 -20.50 -44.94
N ASN A 39 13.73 -21.47 -45.45
CA ASN A 39 13.21 -22.56 -46.29
C ASN A 39 12.52 -23.68 -45.48
N ILE A 40 12.69 -23.72 -44.16
CA ILE A 40 12.17 -24.78 -43.28
C ILE A 40 11.04 -24.26 -42.39
N ILE A 41 11.08 -22.98 -42.01
CA ILE A 41 10.14 -22.38 -41.07
C ILE A 41 8.93 -21.82 -41.81
N PRO A 42 7.69 -22.25 -41.49
CA PRO A 42 6.50 -21.68 -42.10
C PRO A 42 6.25 -20.25 -41.61
N ILE A 43 5.64 -19.43 -42.48
CA ILE A 43 5.26 -18.06 -42.14
C ILE A 43 4.27 -18.07 -40.98
N MET A 44 4.63 -17.41 -39.87
CA MET A 44 3.75 -17.28 -38.72
C MET A 44 2.69 -16.19 -38.98
N PRO A 45 1.39 -16.50 -38.84
CA PRO A 45 0.33 -15.51 -38.96
C PRO A 45 0.41 -14.47 -37.82
N ILE A 46 0.41 -13.18 -38.16
CA ILE A 46 0.43 -12.05 -37.21
C ILE A 46 -0.81 -12.05 -36.30
N ALA A 47 -1.91 -12.69 -36.73
CA ALA A 47 -3.14 -12.82 -35.95
C ALA A 47 -2.93 -13.50 -34.58
N ILE A 48 -1.99 -14.46 -34.49
CA ILE A 48 -1.73 -15.20 -33.25
C ILE A 48 -1.14 -14.27 -32.16
N PRO A 49 0.01 -13.59 -32.37
CA PRO A 49 0.55 -12.67 -31.37
C PRO A 49 -0.38 -11.48 -31.13
N ALA A 50 -1.11 -10.99 -32.13
CA ALA A 50 -2.08 -9.91 -31.96
C ALA A 50 -3.24 -10.31 -31.01
N PHE A 51 -3.78 -11.52 -31.17
CA PHE A 51 -4.82 -12.05 -30.29
C PHE A 51 -4.32 -12.20 -28.85
N ILE A 52 -3.14 -12.80 -28.67
CA ILE A 52 -2.52 -12.97 -27.34
C ILE A 52 -2.25 -11.61 -26.69
N GLY A 53 -1.68 -10.65 -27.42
CA GLY A 53 -1.42 -9.31 -26.91
C GLY A 53 -2.69 -8.57 -26.48
N THR A 54 -3.77 -8.73 -27.25
CA THR A 54 -5.09 -8.16 -26.91
C THR A 54 -5.66 -8.80 -25.65
N ALA A 55 -5.61 -10.13 -25.54
CA ALA A 55 -6.07 -10.84 -24.35
C ALA A 55 -5.29 -10.43 -23.08
N ILE A 56 -3.96 -10.32 -23.18
CA ILE A 56 -3.11 -9.86 -22.08
C ILE A 56 -3.46 -8.42 -21.67
N SER A 57 -3.65 -7.51 -22.65
CA SER A 57 -4.01 -6.12 -22.40
C SER A 57 -5.33 -5.99 -21.63
N VAL A 58 -6.35 -6.75 -22.05
CA VAL A 58 -7.67 -6.76 -21.39
C VAL A 58 -7.55 -7.27 -19.94
N ILE A 59 -6.86 -8.39 -19.72
CA ILE A 59 -6.65 -8.94 -18.38
C ILE A 59 -5.86 -7.95 -17.49
N LEU A 60 -4.83 -7.32 -18.06
CA LEU A 60 -4.01 -6.33 -17.36
C LEU A 60 -4.86 -5.13 -16.92
N SER A 61 -5.74 -4.62 -17.80
CA SER A 61 -6.66 -3.52 -17.49
C SER A 61 -7.55 -3.85 -16.29
N PHE A 62 -8.16 -5.04 -16.25
CA PHE A 62 -8.96 -5.46 -15.10
C PHE A 62 -8.15 -5.55 -13.81
N LYS A 63 -6.93 -6.11 -13.86
CA LYS A 63 -6.04 -6.20 -12.69
C LYS A 63 -5.59 -4.83 -12.19
N LEU A 64 -5.31 -3.90 -13.10
CA LEU A 64 -4.93 -2.53 -12.76
C LEU A 64 -6.06 -1.81 -12.05
N ASN A 65 -7.29 -1.92 -12.56
CA ASN A 65 -8.47 -1.32 -11.92
C ASN A 65 -8.67 -1.85 -10.50
N GLN A 66 -8.64 -3.18 -10.30
CA GLN A 66 -8.79 -3.77 -8.97
C GLN A 66 -7.69 -3.34 -7.99
N SER A 67 -6.44 -3.28 -8.47
CA SER A 67 -5.31 -2.85 -7.64
C SER A 67 -5.44 -1.37 -7.24
N TYR A 68 -5.91 -0.54 -8.17
CA TYR A 68 -6.17 0.87 -7.93
C TYR A 68 -7.31 1.08 -6.93
N ASP A 69 -8.42 0.35 -7.08
CA ASP A 69 -9.56 0.43 -6.17
C ASP A 69 -9.16 0.05 -4.73
N ARG A 70 -8.36 -1.01 -4.57
CA ARG A 70 -7.85 -1.44 -3.26
C ARG A 70 -6.90 -0.42 -2.64
N TRP A 71 -6.03 0.20 -3.44
CA TRP A 71 -5.17 1.30 -2.97
C TRP A 71 -6.02 2.51 -2.53
N TRP A 72 -7.05 2.85 -3.31
CA TRP A 72 -7.94 3.95 -3.02
C TRP A 72 -8.81 3.69 -1.78
N GLU A 73 -9.27 2.46 -1.58
CA GLU A 73 -9.98 2.03 -0.39
C GLU A 73 -9.15 2.24 0.89
N ALA A 74 -7.91 1.77 0.91
CA ALA A 74 -7.00 1.99 2.04
C ALA A 74 -6.84 3.49 2.33
N ARG A 75 -6.65 4.32 1.28
CA ARG A 75 -6.56 5.77 1.44
C ARG A 75 -7.83 6.40 2.01
N LYS A 76 -9.02 5.93 1.60
CA LYS A 76 -10.32 6.38 2.14
C LYS A 76 -10.45 6.03 3.62
N ILE A 77 -10.10 4.81 4.02
CA ILE A 77 -10.14 4.35 5.41
C ILE A 77 -9.23 5.22 6.29
N CYS A 78 -7.97 5.45 5.88
CA CYS A 78 -7.09 6.36 6.62
C CYS A 78 -7.66 7.79 6.70
N GLY A 79 -8.37 8.25 5.67
CA GLY A 79 -9.08 9.53 5.68
C GLY A 79 -10.24 9.56 6.68
N SER A 80 -11.04 8.49 6.76
CA SER A 80 -12.10 8.35 7.77
C SER A 80 -11.52 8.40 9.16
N ILE A 81 -10.47 7.61 9.44
CA ILE A 81 -9.80 7.58 10.73
C ILE A 81 -9.41 9.00 11.17
N VAL A 82 -8.78 9.81 10.30
CA VAL A 82 -8.41 11.19 10.66
C VAL A 82 -9.62 12.05 11.00
N ASN A 83 -10.71 11.93 10.26
CA ASN A 83 -11.93 12.72 10.51
C ASN A 83 -12.65 12.26 11.78
N ASP A 84 -12.77 10.95 11.99
CA ASP A 84 -13.41 10.34 13.15
C ASP A 84 -12.60 10.65 14.42
N SER A 85 -11.26 10.64 14.35
CA SER A 85 -10.37 11.07 15.44
C SER A 85 -10.63 12.50 15.90
N ARG A 86 -10.83 13.42 14.95
CA ARG A 86 -11.14 14.83 15.27
C ARG A 86 -12.52 14.95 15.89
N SER A 87 -13.51 14.28 15.31
CA SER A 87 -14.87 14.26 15.85
C SER A 87 -14.91 13.69 17.26
N PHE A 88 -14.15 12.62 17.53
CA PHE A 88 -14.03 12.01 18.85
C PHE A 88 -13.53 13.01 19.91
N VAL A 89 -12.42 13.70 19.65
CA VAL A 89 -11.88 14.69 20.60
C VAL A 89 -12.82 15.88 20.78
N LEU A 90 -13.47 16.35 19.70
CA LEU A 90 -14.47 17.43 19.78
C LEU A 90 -15.68 17.02 20.62
N GLN A 91 -16.16 15.79 20.47
CA GLN A 91 -17.27 15.25 21.25
C GLN A 91 -16.88 15.09 22.73
N LEU A 92 -15.68 14.59 23.02
CA LEU A 92 -15.16 14.55 24.40
C LEU A 92 -15.15 15.95 25.03
N GLN A 93 -14.63 16.95 24.33
CA GLN A 93 -14.61 18.34 24.82
C GLN A 93 -16.01 18.95 24.98
N SER A 94 -17.00 18.50 24.21
CA SER A 94 -18.35 19.06 24.22
C SER A 94 -19.27 18.42 25.26
N PHE A 95 -19.12 17.11 25.49
CA PHE A 95 -20.02 16.34 26.35
C PHE A 95 -19.46 16.05 27.75
N VAL A 96 -18.14 16.06 27.93
CA VAL A 96 -17.52 15.83 29.23
C VAL A 96 -17.44 17.15 30.01
N ALA A 97 -17.69 17.07 31.31
CA ALA A 97 -17.62 18.24 32.19
C ALA A 97 -16.23 18.89 32.16
N LYS A 98 -16.18 20.23 32.27
CA LYS A 98 -14.93 20.99 32.15
C LYS A 98 -13.92 20.68 33.24
N GLU A 99 -14.34 20.13 34.38
CA GLU A 99 -13.43 19.69 35.44
C GLU A 99 -12.56 18.49 35.02
N ASN A 100 -13.00 17.69 34.04
CA ASN A 100 -12.35 16.45 33.63
C ASN A 100 -11.42 16.64 32.42
N GLN A 101 -10.67 17.75 32.35
CA GLN A 101 -9.75 18.00 31.24
C GLN A 101 -8.61 16.97 31.16
N THR A 102 -8.23 16.43 32.31
CA THR A 102 -7.15 15.43 32.42
C THR A 102 -7.53 14.14 31.72
N GLU A 103 -8.76 13.68 31.91
CA GLU A 103 -9.34 12.47 31.32
C GLU A 103 -9.55 12.64 29.82
N ILE A 104 -10.03 13.82 29.38
CA ILE A 104 -10.14 14.15 27.94
C ILE A 104 -8.76 14.09 27.27
N ARG A 105 -7.74 14.62 27.93
CA ARG A 105 -6.37 14.58 27.44
C ARG A 105 -5.87 13.13 27.38
N GLU A 106 -6.04 12.35 28.43
CA GLU A 106 -5.63 10.94 28.48
C GLU A 106 -6.26 10.11 27.35
N MET A 107 -7.57 10.26 27.12
CA MET A 107 -8.27 9.59 26.02
C MET A 107 -7.75 10.03 24.64
N ALA A 108 -7.40 11.31 24.47
CA ALA A 108 -6.80 11.79 23.23
C ALA A 108 -5.40 11.21 23.00
N PHE A 109 -4.57 11.11 24.05
CA PHE A 109 -3.25 10.50 24.00
C PHE A 109 -3.33 8.99 23.71
N ARG A 110 -4.27 8.28 24.33
CA ARG A 110 -4.55 6.86 24.04
C ARG A 110 -5.03 6.66 22.60
N HIS A 111 -5.84 7.57 22.05
CA HIS A 111 -6.26 7.53 20.65
C HIS A 111 -5.11 7.78 19.66
N ILE A 112 -4.15 8.64 20.02
CA ILE A 112 -2.92 8.83 19.25
C ILE A 112 -2.07 7.55 19.27
N ALA A 113 -1.91 6.94 20.43
CA ALA A 113 -1.25 5.64 20.58
C ALA A 113 -1.88 4.57 19.69
N TRP A 114 -3.21 4.47 19.68
CA TRP A 114 -3.94 3.58 18.78
C TRP A 114 -3.60 3.81 17.30
N CYS A 115 -3.54 5.07 16.85
CA CYS A 115 -3.18 5.40 15.47
C CYS A 115 -1.75 4.95 15.11
N TYR A 116 -0.79 5.14 16.01
CA TYR A 116 0.59 4.69 15.81
C TYR A 116 0.69 3.16 15.78
N SER A 117 0.08 2.49 16.75
CA SER A 117 0.08 1.03 16.84
C SER A 117 -0.53 0.39 15.60
N LEU A 118 -1.66 0.93 15.11
CA LEU A 118 -2.30 0.48 13.88
C LEU A 118 -1.37 0.67 12.67
N GLY A 119 -0.72 1.83 12.55
CA GLY A 119 0.21 2.12 11.45
C GLY A 119 1.42 1.17 11.42
N LEU A 120 2.06 0.95 12.57
CA LEU A 120 3.20 0.04 12.72
C LEU A 120 2.80 -1.41 12.44
N GLY A 121 1.63 -1.85 12.96
CA GLY A 121 1.09 -3.17 12.70
C GLY A 121 0.82 -3.44 11.22
N LEU A 122 0.30 -2.45 10.48
CA LEU A 122 0.09 -2.56 9.02
C LEU A 122 1.41 -2.60 8.24
N LEU A 123 2.49 -2.06 8.78
CA LEU A 123 3.84 -2.13 8.21
C LEU A 123 4.58 -3.44 8.56
N GLY A 124 4.02 -4.26 9.45
CA GLY A 124 4.70 -5.44 9.98
C GLY A 124 5.86 -5.11 10.92
N LEU A 125 5.87 -3.90 11.48
CA LEU A 125 6.81 -3.46 12.52
C LEU A 125 6.22 -3.77 13.90
N ASP A 126 7.04 -3.58 14.95
CA ASP A 126 6.57 -3.76 16.32
C ASP A 126 5.46 -2.74 16.65
N PRO A 127 4.21 -3.18 16.90
CA PRO A 127 3.10 -2.27 17.17
C PRO A 127 3.20 -1.53 18.50
N VAL A 128 4.20 -1.85 19.33
CA VAL A 128 4.46 -1.27 20.65
C VAL A 128 5.55 -0.16 20.59
N GLU A 129 6.25 -0.03 19.47
CA GLU A 129 7.39 0.87 19.34
C GLU A 129 7.01 2.34 19.60
N ASN A 130 7.74 3.00 20.50
CA ASN A 130 7.57 4.42 20.88
C ASN A 130 6.21 4.81 21.51
N LEU A 131 5.43 3.84 22.01
CA LEU A 131 4.15 4.10 22.66
C LEU A 131 4.27 4.65 24.09
N GLU A 132 5.42 4.47 24.73
CA GLU A 132 5.72 4.95 26.10
C GLU A 132 5.46 6.45 26.32
N ASN A 133 5.49 7.24 25.24
CA ASN A 133 5.23 8.68 25.30
C ASN A 133 3.73 9.04 25.34
N PHE A 134 2.84 8.09 25.07
CA PHE A 134 1.41 8.33 24.87
C PHE A 134 0.50 7.58 25.84
N ILE A 135 0.98 6.52 26.50
CA ILE A 135 0.18 5.70 27.42
C ILE A 135 0.89 5.49 28.75
N THR A 136 0.12 5.14 29.78
CA THR A 136 0.66 4.87 31.11
C THR A 136 1.42 3.54 31.15
N GLY A 137 2.31 3.37 32.14
CA GLY A 137 3.05 2.12 32.31
C GLY A 137 2.17 0.91 32.63
N GLU A 138 0.99 1.12 33.21
CA GLU A 138 0.01 0.06 33.48
C GLU A 138 -0.64 -0.42 32.18
N ASP A 139 -1.12 0.51 31.33
CA ASP A 139 -1.68 0.18 30.01
C ASP A 139 -0.67 -0.58 29.14
N MET A 140 0.62 -0.20 29.22
CA MET A 140 1.67 -0.85 28.44
C MET A 140 1.82 -2.34 28.78
N GLN A 141 1.79 -2.68 30.07
CA GLN A 141 1.86 -4.08 30.52
C GLN A 141 0.63 -4.90 30.11
N GLU A 142 -0.52 -4.26 29.97
CA GLU A 142 -1.75 -4.92 29.53
C GLU A 142 -1.75 -5.18 28.02
N ILE A 143 -1.28 -4.22 27.22
CA ILE A 143 -1.15 -4.33 25.77
C ILE A 143 -0.13 -5.41 25.39
N GLU A 144 0.99 -5.55 26.11
CA GLU A 144 1.99 -6.59 25.86
C GLU A 144 1.42 -8.02 25.94
N LYS A 145 0.38 -8.24 26.73
CA LYS A 145 -0.27 -9.55 26.89
C LYS A 145 -1.22 -9.91 25.75
N GLN A 146 -1.73 -8.92 25.03
CA GLN A 146 -2.75 -9.12 24.01
C GLN A 146 -2.15 -9.45 22.64
N SER A 147 -2.77 -10.36 21.88
CA SER A 147 -2.31 -10.69 20.53
C SER A 147 -2.57 -9.55 19.53
N ASN A 148 -3.63 -8.78 19.74
CA ASN A 148 -4.01 -7.65 18.89
C ASN A 148 -3.78 -6.33 19.65
N LYS A 149 -2.59 -5.73 19.47
CA LYS A 149 -2.16 -4.53 20.19
C LYS A 149 -3.06 -3.31 19.91
N PRO A 150 -3.40 -2.98 18.64
CA PRO A 150 -4.32 -1.89 18.38
C PRO A 150 -5.70 -2.10 18.99
N LEU A 151 -6.22 -3.32 19.01
CA LEU A 151 -7.53 -3.58 19.64
C LEU A 151 -7.49 -3.39 21.16
N ALA A 152 -6.37 -3.70 21.82
CA ALA A 152 -6.20 -3.51 23.25
C ALA A 152 -6.14 -2.02 23.68
N LEU A 153 -5.84 -1.12 22.74
CA LEU A 153 -5.77 0.32 22.97
C LEU A 153 -7.13 1.03 22.87
N LEU A 154 -8.14 0.39 22.28
CA LEU A 154 -9.52 0.86 22.29
C LEU A 154 -10.18 0.61 23.65
#